data_AF-A0A6P0LKF3-F1
#
_entry.id   AF-A0A6P0LKF3-F1
#
_cell.length_a   1.000
_cell.length_b   1.000
_cell.length_c   1.000
_cell.angle_alpha   90.00
_cell.angle_beta   90.00
_cell.angle_gamma   90.00
#
_symmetry.space_group_name_H-M   'P 1'
#
loop_
_entity.id
_entity.type
_entity.pdbx_description
1 polymer ?
#
loop_
_entity_poly.entity_id
_entity_poly.type
_entity_poly.pdbx_seq_one_letter_code
_entity_poly.pdbx_strand_id
1 'polypeptide(L)'
;MAHVRHQVGRVLGISDSHSIGLEQGFFDLGMDSLMAVEFRGCLQKSLGISVSSNVIFNYPKIEAIVTYLIQNHLESYFQKIDEIKVDEIKHINNLAEQLENMSQEKIVELLAEELDFKN
;
A
#
# COMPACT_ATOMS: atom_id res chain seq x y z
N MET A 1 11.22 0.05 4.92
CA MET A 1 12.50 -0.47 5.47
C MET A 1 12.29 -1.63 6.44
N ALA A 2 11.56 -1.44 7.56
CA ALA A 2 11.39 -2.49 8.60
C ALA A 2 10.82 -3.82 8.08
N HIS A 3 9.80 -3.77 7.20
CA HIS A 3 9.21 -4.97 6.60
C HIS A 3 10.22 -5.78 5.79
N VAL A 4 10.98 -5.14 4.90
CA VAL A 4 11.99 -5.81 4.06
C VAL A 4 13.06 -6.45 4.92
N ARG A 5 13.54 -5.72 5.93
CA ARG A 5 14.51 -6.23 6.91
C ARG A 5 14.00 -7.44 7.68
N HIS A 6 12.73 -7.43 8.08
CA HIS A 6 12.09 -8.57 8.71
C HIS A 6 12.02 -9.79 7.79
N GLN A 7 11.66 -9.61 6.50
CA GLN A 7 11.65 -10.72 5.54
C GLN A 7 13.05 -11.31 5.31
N VAL A 8 14.09 -10.46 5.26
CA VAL A 8 15.48 -10.93 5.17
C VAL A 8 15.86 -11.74 6.41
N GLY A 9 15.53 -11.26 7.62
CA GLY A 9 15.79 -12.00 8.86
C GLY A 9 15.08 -13.35 8.90
N ARG A 10 13.83 -13.42 8.41
CA ARG A 10 13.09 -14.69 8.32
C ARG A 10 13.79 -15.72 7.44
N VAL A 11 14.28 -15.32 6.27
CA VAL A 11 14.93 -16.22 5.31
C VAL A 11 16.32 -16.65 5.80
N LEU A 12 17.05 -15.76 6.47
CA LEU A 12 18.38 -16.05 7.03
C LEU A 12 18.33 -16.73 8.41
N GLY A 13 17.15 -16.90 9.01
CA GLY A 13 17.02 -17.44 10.37
C GLY A 13 17.50 -16.47 11.48
N ILE A 14 17.61 -15.18 11.19
CA ILE A 14 18.02 -14.14 12.14
C ILE A 14 16.78 -13.63 12.88
N SER A 15 16.69 -13.95 14.18
CA SER A 15 15.52 -13.60 15.00
C SER A 15 15.40 -12.10 15.27
N ASP A 16 16.51 -11.41 15.51
CA ASP A 16 16.53 -9.96 15.63
C ASP A 16 16.83 -9.31 14.28
N SER A 17 15.78 -9.02 13.52
CA SER A 17 15.95 -8.34 12.24
C SER A 17 16.55 -6.93 12.38
N HIS A 18 16.53 -6.28 13.55
CA HIS A 18 17.14 -4.96 13.73
C HIS A 18 18.68 -5.00 13.74
N SER A 19 19.27 -6.17 13.97
CA SER A 19 20.73 -6.34 13.88
C SER A 19 21.26 -6.32 12.44
N ILE A 20 20.37 -6.41 11.44
CA ILE A 20 20.73 -6.39 10.02
C ILE A 20 20.88 -4.95 9.55
N GLY A 21 22.09 -4.57 9.17
CA GLY A 21 22.42 -3.25 8.65
C GLY A 21 21.75 -3.00 7.29
N LEU A 22 21.29 -1.77 7.04
CA LEU A 22 20.60 -1.43 5.79
C LEU A 22 21.51 -1.49 4.56
N GLU A 23 22.81 -1.26 4.76
CA GLU A 23 23.84 -1.28 3.71
C GLU A 23 24.55 -2.63 3.56
N GLN A 24 24.25 -3.60 4.44
CA GLN A 24 24.86 -4.93 4.38
C GLN A 24 24.37 -5.70 3.14
N GLY A 25 25.31 -6.35 2.46
CA GLY A 25 25.02 -7.20 1.33
C GLY A 25 24.30 -8.48 1.76
N PHE A 26 23.26 -8.90 1.05
CA PHE A 26 22.56 -10.14 1.37
C PHE A 26 23.48 -11.38 1.29
N PHE A 27 24.38 -11.40 0.33
CA PHE A 27 25.34 -12.51 0.15
C PHE A 27 26.39 -12.54 1.28
N ASP A 28 26.80 -11.37 1.78
CA ASP A 28 27.70 -11.27 2.93
C ASP A 28 27.03 -11.76 4.23
N LEU A 29 25.70 -11.69 4.29
CA LEU A 29 24.87 -12.22 5.36
C LEU A 29 24.55 -13.72 5.22
N GLY A 30 25.06 -14.37 4.17
CA GLY A 30 24.85 -15.80 3.91
C GLY A 30 23.61 -16.13 3.10
N MET A 31 22.98 -15.15 2.43
CA MET A 31 21.88 -15.42 1.49
C MET A 31 22.41 -16.19 0.28
N ASP A 32 21.79 -17.32 -0.02
CA ASP A 32 22.06 -18.09 -1.25
C ASP A 32 20.98 -17.84 -2.33
N SER A 33 21.11 -18.52 -3.47
CA SER A 33 20.18 -18.38 -4.60
C SER A 33 18.76 -18.86 -4.28
N LEU A 34 18.60 -19.90 -3.46
CA LEU A 34 17.29 -20.42 -3.09
C LEU A 34 16.60 -19.47 -2.13
N MET A 35 17.35 -18.96 -1.15
CA MET A 35 16.94 -17.92 -0.22
C MET A 35 16.54 -16.63 -0.95
N ALA A 36 17.28 -16.23 -1.98
CA ALA A 36 16.93 -15.07 -2.80
C ALA A 36 15.55 -15.24 -3.50
N VAL A 37 15.29 -16.44 -4.03
CA VAL A 37 13.99 -16.77 -4.64
C VAL A 37 12.87 -16.78 -3.61
N GLU A 38 13.11 -17.35 -2.43
CA GLU A 38 12.16 -17.36 -1.32
C GLU A 38 11.85 -15.94 -0.84
N PHE A 39 12.88 -15.14 -0.58
CA PHE A 39 12.77 -13.76 -0.15
C PHE A 39 11.94 -12.92 -1.14
N ARG A 40 12.23 -13.04 -2.43
CA ARG A 40 11.41 -12.44 -3.50
C ARG A 40 9.95 -12.89 -3.40
N GLY A 41 9.71 -14.19 -3.24
CA GLY A 41 8.36 -14.74 -3.08
C GLY A 41 7.62 -14.17 -1.86
N CYS A 42 8.31 -14.01 -0.74
CA CYS A 42 7.77 -13.36 0.46
C CYS A 42 7.42 -11.88 0.21
N LEU A 43 8.27 -11.13 -0.49
CA LEU A 43 7.99 -9.75 -0.87
C LEU A 43 6.74 -9.65 -1.76
N GLN A 44 6.66 -10.49 -2.81
CA GLN A 44 5.51 -10.50 -3.70
C GLN A 44 4.20 -10.81 -2.95
N LYS A 45 4.21 -11.85 -2.11
CA LYS A 45 3.02 -12.26 -1.35
C LYS A 45 2.61 -11.21 -0.33
N SER A 46 3.57 -10.62 0.38
CA SER A 46 3.27 -9.66 1.45
C SER A 46 2.82 -8.29 0.94
N LEU A 47 3.33 -7.86 -0.21
CA LEU A 47 3.04 -6.55 -0.78
C LEU A 47 2.01 -6.60 -1.92
N GLY A 48 1.64 -7.79 -2.41
CA GLY A 48 0.68 -7.94 -3.51
C GLY A 48 1.18 -7.42 -4.85
N ILE A 49 2.51 -7.36 -5.04
CA ILE A 49 3.16 -6.78 -6.22
C ILE A 49 3.95 -7.84 -7.01
N SER A 50 4.15 -7.58 -8.30
CA SER A 50 5.07 -8.37 -9.11
C SER A 50 6.49 -7.83 -8.96
N VAL A 51 7.41 -8.65 -8.47
CA VAL A 51 8.82 -8.27 -8.30
C VAL A 51 9.67 -9.01 -9.33
N SER A 52 10.60 -8.33 -9.99
CA SER A 52 11.48 -8.98 -10.98
C SER A 52 12.35 -10.09 -10.35
N SER A 53 12.65 -11.15 -11.11
CA SER A 53 13.47 -12.27 -10.65
C SER A 53 14.93 -11.90 -10.39
N ASN A 54 15.43 -10.88 -11.08
CA ASN A 54 16.81 -10.40 -10.94
C ASN A 54 17.00 -9.34 -9.84
N VAL A 55 15.93 -8.94 -9.13
CA VAL A 55 15.99 -7.79 -8.21
C VAL A 55 17.01 -8.00 -7.08
N ILE A 56 17.09 -9.22 -6.53
CA ILE A 56 17.99 -9.52 -5.40
C ILE A 56 19.45 -9.41 -5.83
N PHE A 57 19.74 -9.79 -7.07
CA PHE A 57 21.09 -9.75 -7.64
C PHE A 57 21.49 -8.33 -8.07
N ASN A 58 20.56 -7.56 -8.62
CA ASN A 58 20.80 -6.18 -9.05
C ASN A 58 20.85 -5.19 -7.87
N TYR A 59 20.13 -5.50 -6.80
CA TYR A 59 19.98 -4.65 -5.62
C TYR A 59 20.23 -5.46 -4.34
N PRO A 60 21.47 -5.91 -4.08
CA PRO A 60 21.78 -6.88 -3.03
C PRO A 60 21.82 -6.27 -1.62
N LYS A 61 21.09 -5.18 -1.38
CA LYS A 61 21.05 -4.43 -0.10
C LYS A 61 19.62 -4.05 0.22
N ILE A 62 19.29 -3.94 1.51
CA ILE A 62 17.93 -3.59 1.96
C ILE A 62 17.49 -2.25 1.38
N GLU A 63 18.35 -1.22 1.49
CA GLU A 63 18.02 0.12 1.01
C GLU A 63 17.77 0.16 -0.51
N ALA A 64 18.59 -0.59 -1.26
CA ALA A 64 18.48 -0.68 -2.71
C ALA A 64 17.16 -1.36 -3.14
N ILE A 65 16.78 -2.46 -2.48
CA ILE A 65 15.47 -3.10 -2.73
C ILE A 65 14.33 -2.17 -2.39
N VAL A 66 14.36 -1.50 -1.25
CA VAL A 66 13.25 -0.62 -0.88
C VAL A 66 13.12 0.54 -1.86
N THR A 67 14.24 1.12 -2.29
CA THR A 67 14.24 2.14 -3.35
C THR A 67 13.63 1.61 -4.65
N TYR A 68 14.03 0.42 -5.08
CA TYR A 68 13.46 -0.24 -6.26
C TYR A 68 11.94 -0.45 -6.11
N LEU A 69 11.48 -0.95 -4.97
CA LEU A 69 10.06 -1.22 -4.73
C LEU A 69 9.23 0.07 -4.74
N ILE A 70 9.75 1.13 -4.14
CA ILE A 70 9.14 2.46 -4.15
C ILE A 70 9.04 2.94 -5.60
N GLN A 71 10.14 2.97 -6.35
CA GLN A 71 10.15 3.52 -7.71
C GLN A 71 9.27 2.75 -8.70
N ASN A 72 9.23 1.42 -8.62
CA ASN A 72 8.53 0.60 -9.61
C ASN A 72 7.06 0.35 -9.28
N HIS A 73 6.62 0.64 -8.05
CA HIS A 73 5.25 0.36 -7.63
C HIS A 73 4.48 1.57 -7.10
N LEU A 74 5.11 2.74 -6.91
CA LEU A 74 4.41 3.96 -6.48
C LEU A 74 3.25 4.36 -7.41
N GLU A 75 3.41 4.12 -8.72
CA GLU A 75 2.42 4.51 -9.73
C GLU A 75 1.07 3.78 -9.51
N SER A 76 1.11 2.51 -9.10
CA SER A 76 -0.09 1.74 -8.76
C SER A 76 -0.78 2.23 -7.48
N TYR A 77 -0.03 2.77 -6.52
CA TYR A 77 -0.60 3.36 -5.30
C TYR A 77 -1.27 4.70 -5.60
N PHE A 78 -0.72 5.53 -6.48
CA PHE A 78 -1.35 6.80 -6.87
C PHE A 78 -2.67 6.59 -7.61
N GLN A 79 -2.73 5.64 -8.56
CA GLN A 79 -3.98 5.34 -9.27
C GLN A 79 -5.12 4.91 -8.33
N LYS A 80 -4.84 4.10 -7.32
CA LYS A 80 -5.84 3.70 -6.31
C LYS A 80 -6.35 4.87 -5.47
N ILE A 81 -5.49 5.84 -5.17
CA ILE A 81 -5.88 7.03 -4.39
C ILE A 81 -6.77 7.95 -5.23
N ASP A 82 -6.52 8.06 -6.54
CA ASP A 82 -7.35 8.84 -7.46
C ASP A 82 -8.74 8.20 -7.64
N GLU A 83 -8.84 6.88 -7.78
CA GLU A 83 -10.15 6.20 -7.88
C GLU A 83 -11.00 6.37 -6.61
N ILE A 84 -10.41 6.16 -5.42
CA ILE A 84 -11.16 6.21 -4.14
C ILE A 84 -11.67 7.63 -3.85
N LYS A 85 -10.90 8.68 -4.16
CA LYS A 85 -11.32 10.05 -3.90
C LYS A 85 -12.32 10.59 -4.92
N VAL A 86 -12.21 10.21 -6.19
CA VAL A 86 -13.02 10.80 -7.24
C VAL A 86 -14.49 10.41 -7.11
N ASP A 87 -14.81 9.17 -6.76
CA ASP A 87 -16.21 8.73 -6.68
C ASP A 87 -16.93 9.25 -5.42
N GLU A 88 -16.27 9.29 -4.25
CA GLU A 88 -16.86 9.87 -3.03
C GLU A 88 -17.05 11.39 -3.16
N ILE A 89 -16.07 12.11 -3.70
CA ILE A 89 -16.16 13.56 -3.90
C ILE A 89 -17.22 13.90 -4.95
N LYS A 90 -17.32 13.12 -6.04
CA LYS A 90 -18.38 13.30 -7.03
C LYS A 90 -19.76 13.13 -6.42
N HIS A 91 -19.94 12.13 -5.57
CA HIS A 91 -21.25 11.87 -4.96
C HIS A 91 -21.66 13.00 -4.01
N ILE A 92 -20.75 13.49 -3.16
CA ILE A 92 -21.02 14.63 -2.26
C ILE A 92 -21.34 15.90 -3.07
N ASN A 93 -20.57 16.19 -4.11
CA ASN A 93 -20.81 17.36 -4.95
C ASN A 93 -22.17 17.26 -5.68
N ASN A 94 -22.53 16.07 -6.16
CA ASN A 94 -23.82 15.85 -6.80
C ASN A 94 -24.99 16.03 -5.81
N LEU A 95 -24.88 15.51 -4.59
CA LEU A 95 -25.86 15.74 -3.52
C LEU A 95 -25.97 17.23 -3.14
N ALA A 96 -24.84 17.93 -3.05
CA ALA A 96 -24.83 19.37 -2.76
C ALA A 96 -25.53 20.17 -3.88
N GLU A 97 -25.24 19.84 -5.14
CA GLU A 97 -25.88 20.47 -6.30
C GLU A 97 -27.39 20.15 -6.36
N GLN A 98 -27.81 18.94 -5.99
CA GLN A 98 -29.22 18.60 -5.88
C GLN A 98 -29.92 19.41 -4.77
N LEU A 99 -29.30 19.55 -3.59
CA LEU A 99 -29.85 20.34 -2.48
C LEU A 99 -29.95 21.84 -2.80
N GLU A 100 -28.96 22.40 -3.49
CA GLU A 100 -28.99 23.80 -3.94
C GLU A 100 -30.08 24.08 -4.99
N ASN A 101 -30.39 23.09 -5.83
CA ASN A 101 -31.43 23.19 -6.85
C ASN A 101 -32.82 22.79 -6.34
N MET A 102 -32.96 22.33 -5.10
CA MET A 102 -34.25 22.00 -4.49
C MET A 102 -34.93 23.24 -3.90
N SER A 103 -36.26 23.29 -3.97
CA SER A 103 -37.02 24.34 -3.29
C SER A 103 -36.93 24.18 -1.77
N GLN A 104 -36.89 25.31 -1.04
CA GLN A 104 -36.82 25.29 0.43
C GLN A 104 -37.99 24.52 1.06
N GLU A 105 -39.16 24.52 0.42
CA GLU A 105 -40.34 23.78 0.87
C GLU A 105 -40.11 22.26 0.87
N LYS A 106 -39.42 21.73 -0.17
CA LYS A 106 -39.12 20.30 -0.28
C LYS A 106 -38.05 19.85 0.73
N ILE A 107 -37.11 20.73 1.05
CA ILE A 107 -36.07 20.48 2.06
C ILE A 107 -36.70 20.36 3.45
N VAL A 108 -37.63 21.25 3.78
CA VAL A 108 -38.34 21.22 5.06
C VAL A 108 -39.21 19.97 5.19
N GLU A 109 -39.85 19.53 4.10
CA GLU A 109 -40.65 18.29 4.07
C GLU A 109 -39.81 17.04 4.39
N LEU A 110 -38.64 16.90 3.76
CA LEU A 110 -37.74 15.76 3.99
C LEU A 110 -37.15 15.75 5.42
N LEU A 111 -36.81 16.92 5.96
CA LEU A 111 -36.32 17.03 7.34
C LEU A 111 -37.39 16.64 8.37
N ALA A 112 -38.67 16.90 8.07
CA ALA A 112 -39.77 16.51 8.92
C ALA A 112 -39.99 14.99 8.92
N GLU A 113 -39.92 14.33 7.75
CA GLU A 113 -40.00 12.86 7.64
C GLU A 113 -38.89 12.16 8.45
N GLU A 114 -37.65 12.66 8.38
CA GLU A 114 -36.51 12.08 9.11
C GLU A 114 -36.63 12.20 10.64
N LEU A 115 -37.32 13.23 11.14
CA LEU A 115 -37.58 13.45 12.56
C LEU A 115 -38.73 12.58 13.08
N ASP A 116 -39.72 12.28 12.24
CA ASP A 116 -40.84 11.39 12.58
C ASP A 116 -40.41 9.90 12.62
N PHE A 117 -39.40 9.51 11.85
CA PHE A 117 -38.84 8.15 11.87
C PHE A 117 -38.01 7.82 13.14
N LYS A 118 -37.72 8.80 14.00
CA LYS A 118 -36.88 8.63 15.21
C LYS A 118 -37.65 8.63 16.54
N ASN A 119 -38.98 8.67 16.52
CA ASN A 119 -39.85 8.48 17.70
C ASN A 119 -40.56 7.12 17.67
#